data_AF-A0A3A8GN34-F1
#
_entry.id   AF-A0A3A8GN34-F1
#
_cell.length_a   1.000
_cell.length_b   1.000
_cell.length_c   1.000
_cell.angle_alpha   90.00
_cell.angle_beta   90.00
_cell.angle_gamma   90.00
#
_symmetry.space_group_name_H-M   'P 1'
#
loop_
_entity.id
_entity.type
_entity.pdbx_description
1 polymer ?
#
loop_
_entity_poly.entity_id
_entity_poly.type
_entity_poly.pdbx_seq_one_letter_code
_entity_poly.pdbx_strand_id
1 'polypeptide(L)'
;MRAHMDFDEALRELGVDADPGDETVRRAYLRKLKTRKPESDPEGFARLREAYEAVLAIREGRAAPRTRAEPLASPVRTAESSGASETDAEPQDVLERFRAEFRGLPADAPPDAPVEVARRAVDALPDEEEPWHWLTSALLAGKRLPEAVAAYRAAYRKGHLVFLAELVQDFAQELVDEDIHVLGRVAPVHYLWELVEQLLQGGAPAHAARCLLDALGRTGERLAGAPPPTIWFAQTVLRLHAQSRSDLAVEVTRHYAAWLRVKVIAEGIGHPETASLWRRAEQLNALPRDFSPDLRILLANAALGDDLDSVRAAYRQLLAQAPEKTRGAADVVSRQAPDLSSLLGLPTRPVHEPDSSGSGEIALGTVKGWLQLVFSVLATVLLSYLLLFRASSSSTRERTVVTEARIAAEEFCLHLPGEQQSFRCFQLHRMVDQAIAKQCPRVHPEWATVKVQLAAWAAARNPGGDSKVAAELERMKSYQEDFERSLGRLCPP
;
A
#
# COMPACT_ATOMS: atom_id res chain seq x y z
N MET A 1 5.08 2.84 45.47
CA MET A 1 5.04 3.98 44.53
C MET A 1 6.47 4.47 44.33
N ARG A 2 7.14 4.07 43.25
CA ARG A 2 8.32 4.83 42.78
C ARG A 2 7.81 6.03 41.98
N ALA A 3 8.43 7.18 42.19
CA ALA A 3 8.13 8.40 41.45
C ALA A 3 8.42 8.17 39.96
N HIS A 4 7.51 8.58 39.08
CA HIS A 4 7.78 8.65 37.64
C HIS A 4 8.95 9.60 37.41
N MET A 5 9.91 9.20 36.56
CA MET A 5 11.01 10.06 36.14
C MET A 5 10.44 11.29 35.41
N ASP A 6 10.77 12.48 35.89
CA ASP A 6 10.33 13.74 35.27
C ASP A 6 11.08 13.97 33.94
N PHE A 7 10.51 14.78 33.04
CA PHE A 7 11.09 15.07 31.72
C PHE A 7 12.53 15.61 31.80
N ASP A 8 12.80 16.54 32.71
CA ASP A 8 14.12 17.15 32.89
C ASP A 8 15.11 16.12 33.45
N GLU A 9 14.64 15.22 34.33
CA GLU A 9 15.44 14.11 34.82
C GLU A 9 15.79 13.12 33.71
N ALA A 10 14.83 12.81 32.83
CA ALA A 10 15.03 11.94 31.68
C ALA A 10 16.02 12.52 30.67
N LEU A 11 15.95 13.83 30.38
CA LEU A 11 16.92 14.51 29.51
C LEU A 11 18.33 14.53 30.11
N ARG A 12 18.47 14.78 31.42
CA ARG A 12 19.75 14.67 32.14
C ARG A 12 20.32 13.27 32.07
N GLU A 13 19.50 12.23 32.22
CA GLU A 13 19.96 10.85 32.15
C GLU A 13 20.39 10.45 30.73
N LEU A 14 19.79 11.03 29.68
CA LEU A 14 20.27 10.90 28.30
C LEU A 14 21.52 11.76 28.02
N GLY A 15 21.82 12.74 28.86
CA GLY A 15 22.93 13.67 28.68
C GLY A 15 22.68 14.63 27.54
N VAL A 16 21.44 15.12 27.40
CA VAL A 16 21.08 16.14 26.43
C VAL A 16 20.44 17.33 27.12
N ASP A 17 20.91 18.52 26.78
CA ASP A 17 20.33 19.77 27.26
C ASP A 17 19.13 20.19 26.42
N ALA A 18 18.18 20.89 27.04
CA ALA A 18 16.98 21.55 26.48
C ALA A 18 16.34 20.91 25.22
N ASP A 19 15.22 20.21 25.43
CA ASP A 19 14.29 19.62 24.44
C ASP A 19 14.80 19.51 22.97
N PRO A 20 15.76 18.62 22.70
CA PRO A 20 16.40 18.48 21.39
C PRO A 20 15.51 17.66 20.42
N GLY A 21 15.52 17.89 19.11
CA GLY A 21 14.72 17.05 18.17
C GLY A 21 14.92 15.52 18.34
N ASP A 22 13.93 14.70 17.97
CA ASP A 22 13.86 13.24 18.23
C ASP A 22 15.12 12.46 17.84
N GLU A 23 15.73 12.85 16.72
CA GLU A 23 16.95 12.24 16.21
C GLU A 23 18.14 12.45 17.16
N THR A 24 18.19 13.58 17.86
CA THR A 24 19.24 13.88 18.84
C THR A 24 19.07 13.02 20.11
N VAL A 25 17.82 12.88 20.59
CA VAL A 25 17.47 12.00 21.73
C VAL A 25 17.88 10.57 21.43
N ARG A 26 17.53 10.06 20.23
CA ARG A 26 17.89 8.72 19.78
C ARG A 26 19.39 8.51 19.72
N ARG A 27 20.16 9.45 19.16
CA ARG A 27 21.62 9.36 19.11
C ARG A 27 22.24 9.39 20.51
N ALA A 28 21.71 10.18 21.43
CA ALA A 28 22.18 10.22 22.81
C ALA A 28 21.97 8.89 23.53
N TYR A 29 20.78 8.30 23.40
CA TYR A 29 20.47 6.97 23.92
C TYR A 29 21.43 5.91 23.36
N LEU A 30 21.61 5.84 22.03
CA LEU A 30 22.50 4.87 21.39
C LEU A 30 23.98 5.03 21.80
N ARG A 31 24.44 6.25 22.11
CA ARG A 31 25.79 6.47 22.64
C ARG A 31 25.94 5.90 24.05
N LYS A 32 24.98 6.14 24.94
CA LYS A 32 25.00 5.61 26.32
C LYS A 32 24.75 4.10 26.39
N LEU A 33 23.99 3.54 25.45
CA LEU A 33 23.76 2.10 25.35
C LEU A 33 25.06 1.32 25.12
N LYS A 34 26.05 1.92 24.43
CA LYS A 34 27.36 1.31 24.20
C LYS A 34 28.21 1.20 25.47
N THR A 35 28.02 2.10 26.43
CA THR A 35 28.81 2.14 27.67
C THR A 35 28.12 1.41 28.83
N ARG A 36 26.78 1.37 28.84
CA ARG A 36 25.98 0.64 29.84
C ARG A 36 25.41 -0.63 29.25
N LYS A 37 26.23 -1.68 29.20
CA LYS A 37 25.78 -2.99 28.75
C LYS A 37 24.95 -3.69 29.85
N PRO A 38 23.85 -4.37 29.50
CA PRO A 38 22.97 -4.99 30.49
C PRO A 38 23.67 -6.09 31.30
N GLU A 39 24.73 -6.70 30.78
CA GLU A 39 25.50 -7.73 31.50
C GLU A 39 26.43 -7.12 32.58
N SER A 40 26.88 -5.88 32.40
CA SER A 40 27.82 -5.21 33.32
C SER A 40 27.15 -4.21 34.26
N ASP A 41 26.05 -3.59 33.83
CA ASP A 41 25.30 -2.59 34.59
C ASP A 41 23.79 -2.70 34.28
N PRO A 42 23.10 -3.72 34.82
CA PRO A 42 21.69 -3.97 34.55
C PRO A 42 20.78 -2.84 35.06
N GLU A 43 21.16 -2.18 36.16
CA GLU A 43 20.39 -1.06 36.71
C GLU A 43 20.56 0.22 35.89
N GLY A 44 21.79 0.54 35.47
CA GLY A 44 22.04 1.70 34.62
C GLY A 44 21.48 1.54 33.22
N PHE A 45 21.36 0.31 32.70
CA PHE A 45 20.61 0.02 31.48
C PHE A 45 19.11 0.26 31.67
N ALA A 46 18.52 -0.22 32.77
CA ALA A 46 17.09 -0.01 33.06
C ALA A 46 16.74 1.47 33.20
N ARG A 47 17.56 2.25 33.95
CA ARG A 47 17.38 3.71 34.08
C ARG A 47 17.52 4.45 32.75
N LEU A 48 18.49 4.06 31.93
CA LEU A 48 18.70 4.67 30.60
C LEU A 48 17.49 4.42 29.68
N ARG A 49 16.92 3.22 29.74
CA ARG A 49 15.73 2.85 28.96
C ARG A 49 14.49 3.61 29.43
N GLU A 50 14.28 3.69 30.75
CA GLU A 50 13.18 4.45 31.36
C GLU A 50 13.23 5.93 30.95
N ALA A 51 14.41 6.55 30.96
CA ALA A 51 14.60 7.92 30.49
C ALA A 51 14.22 8.10 29.01
N TYR A 52 14.61 7.18 28.14
CA TYR A 52 14.27 7.23 26.71
C TYR A 52 12.76 7.08 26.47
N GLU A 53 12.11 6.13 27.15
CA GLU A 53 10.67 5.89 27.04
C GLU A 53 9.86 7.07 27.61
N ALA A 54 10.32 7.71 28.70
CA ALA A 54 9.68 8.88 29.28
C ALA A 54 9.71 10.10 28.32
N VAL A 55 10.83 10.35 27.65
CA VAL A 55 10.94 11.46 26.66
C VAL A 55 10.02 11.22 25.47
N LEU A 56 9.96 10.00 24.94
CA LEU A 56 9.07 9.66 23.81
C LEU A 56 7.60 9.82 24.19
N ALA A 57 7.20 9.29 25.35
CA ALA A 57 5.82 9.35 25.79
C ALA A 57 5.33 10.79 25.94
N ILE A 58 6.13 11.66 26.56
CA ILE A 58 5.79 13.07 26.75
C ILE A 58 5.63 13.81 25.41
N ARG A 59 6.50 13.54 24.43
CA ARG A 59 6.41 14.15 23.08
C ARG A 59 5.22 13.67 22.27
N GLU A 60 4.84 12.41 22.43
CA GLU A 60 3.70 11.82 21.76
C GLU A 60 2.37 12.11 22.48
N GLY A 61 2.39 12.88 23.58
CA GLY A 61 1.21 13.17 24.39
C GLY A 61 0.64 11.95 25.13
N ARG A 62 1.46 10.91 25.33
CA ARG A 62 1.10 9.66 26.02
C ARG A 62 1.67 9.64 27.44
N ALA A 63 0.94 9.04 28.38
CA ALA A 63 1.50 8.74 29.69
C ALA A 63 2.59 7.65 29.55
N ALA A 64 3.76 7.84 30.17
CA ALA A 64 4.91 6.95 30.04
C ALA A 64 4.56 5.47 30.33
N PRO A 65 4.98 4.50 29.48
CA PRO A 65 4.73 3.08 29.71
C PRO A 65 5.46 2.59 30.96
N ARG A 66 4.77 1.80 31.80
CA ARG A 66 5.37 1.12 32.95
C ARG A 66 6.12 -0.11 32.47
N THR A 67 7.44 -0.04 32.32
CA THR A 67 8.27 -1.22 32.04
C THR A 67 9.02 -1.69 33.29
N ARG A 68 8.37 -2.55 34.10
CA ARG A 68 9.06 -3.72 34.68
C ARG A 68 8.09 -4.80 35.17
N ALA A 69 8.36 -6.03 34.73
CA ALA A 69 7.89 -7.26 35.35
C ALA A 69 8.49 -7.36 36.76
N GLU A 70 7.62 -7.46 37.78
CA GLU A 70 7.99 -7.72 39.16
C GLU A 70 7.66 -9.19 39.49
N PRO A 71 8.56 -9.95 40.15
CA PRO A 71 8.31 -11.33 40.56
C PRO A 71 7.14 -11.43 41.52
N LEU A 72 6.23 -12.38 41.26
CA LEU A 72 5.03 -12.68 42.04
C LEU A 72 5.37 -12.96 43.51
N ALA A 73 5.14 -11.96 44.37
CA ALA A 73 4.88 -12.17 45.79
C ALA A 73 3.38 -11.95 46.03
N SER A 74 2.65 -13.06 46.21
CA SER A 74 1.23 -13.06 46.51
C SER A 74 0.95 -12.45 47.89
N PRO A 75 0.06 -11.45 48.02
CA PRO A 75 -0.62 -11.21 49.27
C PRO A 75 -1.88 -12.08 49.29
N VAL A 76 -1.90 -13.03 50.22
CA VAL A 76 -3.12 -13.70 50.66
C VAL A 76 -4.10 -12.63 51.13
N ARG A 77 -5.18 -12.43 50.37
CA ARG A 77 -6.42 -11.83 50.85
C ARG A 77 -7.55 -12.80 50.57
N THR A 78 -8.05 -13.34 51.66
CA THR A 78 -9.30 -14.08 51.83
C THR A 78 -10.46 -13.24 51.31
N ALA A 79 -11.05 -13.66 50.19
CA ALA A 79 -12.40 -13.28 49.79
C ALA A 79 -13.03 -14.52 49.15
N GLU A 80 -13.92 -15.14 49.90
CA GLU A 80 -14.84 -16.15 49.42
C GLU A 80 -15.75 -15.52 48.35
N SER A 81 -15.53 -15.86 47.08
CA SER A 81 -16.54 -15.77 46.04
C SER A 81 -16.17 -16.74 44.93
N SER A 82 -17.00 -17.77 44.77
CA SER A 82 -17.05 -18.79 43.71
C SER A 82 -16.17 -18.54 42.48
N GLY A 83 -14.91 -18.95 42.56
CA GLY A 83 -14.04 -19.15 41.40
C GLY A 83 -14.19 -20.58 40.90
N ALA A 84 -15.24 -20.84 40.12
CA ALA A 84 -15.21 -21.97 39.20
C ALA A 84 -14.19 -21.62 38.10
N SER A 85 -13.27 -22.55 37.83
CA SER A 85 -12.17 -22.43 36.89
C SER A 85 -12.66 -21.96 35.51
N GLU A 86 -12.54 -20.66 35.20
CA GLU A 86 -12.81 -20.11 33.85
C GLU A 86 -11.68 -20.44 32.85
N THR A 87 -10.64 -21.15 33.28
CA THR A 87 -9.41 -21.36 32.49
C THR A 87 -9.48 -22.55 31.53
N ASP A 88 -10.54 -23.35 31.57
CA ASP A 88 -10.69 -24.56 30.73
C ASP A 88 -11.83 -24.48 29.70
N ALA A 89 -12.52 -23.34 29.56
CA ALA A 89 -13.56 -23.19 28.55
C ALA A 89 -12.94 -23.21 27.15
N GLU A 90 -13.50 -23.99 26.23
CA GLU A 90 -13.03 -23.99 24.83
C GLU A 90 -13.25 -22.58 24.23
N PRO A 91 -12.35 -22.08 23.36
CA PRO A 91 -12.50 -20.76 22.73
C PRO A 91 -13.87 -20.54 22.08
N GLN A 92 -14.47 -21.61 21.55
CA GLN A 92 -15.81 -21.59 20.97
C GLN A 92 -16.90 -21.28 22.01
N ASP A 93 -16.82 -21.85 23.22
CA ASP A 93 -17.78 -21.59 24.29
C ASP A 93 -17.69 -20.15 24.78
N VAL A 94 -16.47 -19.61 24.83
CA VAL A 94 -16.22 -18.21 25.16
C VAL A 94 -16.81 -17.30 24.07
N LEU A 95 -16.61 -17.65 22.79
CA LEU A 95 -17.14 -16.88 21.66
C LEU A 95 -18.66 -16.86 21.64
N GLU A 96 -19.32 -18.02 21.85
CA GLU A 96 -20.78 -18.10 21.92
C GLU A 96 -21.37 -17.28 23.06
N ARG A 97 -20.67 -17.23 24.21
CA ARG A 97 -21.07 -16.38 25.34
C ARG A 97 -21.07 -14.91 24.96
N PHE A 98 -19.98 -14.42 24.36
CA PHE A 98 -19.92 -13.02 23.90
C PHE A 98 -20.91 -12.73 22.77
N ARG A 99 -21.14 -13.69 21.87
CA ARG A 99 -22.13 -13.55 20.80
C ARG A 99 -23.54 -13.38 21.36
N ALA A 100 -23.90 -14.17 22.38
CA ALA A 100 -25.18 -14.06 23.06
C ALA A 100 -25.32 -12.72 23.79
N GLU A 101 -24.26 -12.27 24.48
CA GLU A 101 -24.23 -10.97 25.15
C GLU A 101 -24.38 -9.81 24.16
N PHE A 102 -23.61 -9.81 23.07
CA PHE A 102 -23.64 -8.76 22.05
C PHE A 102 -25.01 -8.68 21.35
N ARG A 103 -25.62 -9.82 21.01
CA ARG A 103 -26.98 -9.88 20.42
C ARG A 103 -28.09 -9.54 21.42
N GLY A 104 -27.84 -9.73 22.71
CA GLY A 104 -28.79 -9.44 23.79
C GLY A 104 -28.88 -7.95 24.15
N LEU A 105 -28.00 -7.10 23.60
CA LEU A 105 -28.05 -5.66 23.81
C LEU A 105 -29.36 -5.08 23.22
N PRO A 106 -30.07 -4.21 23.97
CA PRO A 106 -31.29 -3.61 23.47
C PRO A 106 -30.97 -2.62 22.33
N ALA A 107 -31.91 -2.44 21.40
CA ALA A 107 -31.69 -1.58 20.22
C ALA A 107 -31.48 -0.09 20.57
N ASP A 108 -31.94 0.34 21.74
CA ASP A 108 -31.74 1.67 22.31
C ASP A 108 -30.58 1.75 23.30
N ALA A 109 -29.73 0.71 23.37
CA ALA A 109 -28.53 0.73 24.19
C ALA A 109 -27.64 1.94 23.84
N PRO A 110 -26.99 2.57 24.83
CA PRO A 110 -25.98 3.59 24.57
C PRO A 110 -24.90 3.03 23.63
N PRO A 111 -24.33 3.85 22.71
CA PRO A 111 -23.33 3.39 21.75
C PRO A 111 -22.07 2.81 22.38
N ASP A 112 -21.79 3.12 23.66
CA ASP A 112 -20.65 2.55 24.39
C ASP A 112 -20.88 1.09 24.84
N ALA A 113 -22.14 0.67 25.05
CA ALA A 113 -22.44 -0.69 25.48
C ALA A 113 -21.93 -1.77 24.49
N PRO A 114 -22.22 -1.71 23.18
CA PRO A 114 -21.67 -2.68 22.22
C PRO A 114 -20.14 -2.59 22.09
N VAL A 115 -19.56 -1.39 22.24
CA VAL A 115 -18.09 -1.22 22.22
C VAL A 115 -17.44 -1.96 23.39
N GLU A 116 -17.98 -1.84 24.59
CA GLU A 116 -17.43 -2.50 25.79
C GLU A 116 -17.61 -4.03 25.78
N VAL A 117 -18.69 -4.54 25.20
CA VAL A 117 -18.83 -6.00 24.97
C VAL A 117 -17.79 -6.47 23.94
N ALA A 118 -17.66 -5.77 22.81
CA ALA A 118 -16.73 -6.15 21.76
C ALA A 118 -15.25 -6.07 22.19
N ARG A 119 -14.87 -5.08 23.00
CA ARG A 119 -13.52 -4.99 23.58
C ARG A 119 -13.18 -6.19 24.45
N ARG A 120 -14.08 -6.56 25.36
CA ARG A 120 -13.90 -7.76 26.20
C ARG A 120 -13.80 -9.03 25.36
N ALA A 121 -14.59 -9.13 24.29
CA ALA A 121 -14.50 -10.25 23.36
C ALA A 121 -13.14 -10.30 22.64
N VAL A 122 -12.62 -9.17 22.16
CA VAL A 122 -11.29 -9.08 21.53
C VAL A 122 -10.17 -9.40 22.51
N ASP A 123 -10.26 -8.91 23.75
CA ASP A 123 -9.27 -9.20 24.80
C ASP A 123 -9.24 -10.69 25.16
N ALA A 124 -10.41 -11.34 25.19
CA ALA A 124 -10.54 -12.76 25.48
C ALA A 124 -10.15 -13.66 24.29
N LEU A 125 -10.45 -13.24 23.07
CA LEU A 125 -10.31 -14.01 21.84
C LEU A 125 -9.61 -13.19 20.73
N PRO A 126 -8.34 -12.79 20.92
CA PRO A 126 -7.66 -11.90 19.98
C PRO A 126 -7.39 -12.54 18.61
N ASP A 127 -7.35 -13.87 18.56
CA ASP A 127 -7.07 -14.67 17.36
C ASP A 127 -8.34 -15.02 16.56
N GLU A 128 -9.53 -14.68 17.07
CA GLU A 128 -10.80 -14.86 16.36
C GLU A 128 -11.17 -13.60 15.58
N GLU A 129 -11.66 -13.74 14.34
CA GLU A 129 -11.99 -12.62 13.45
C GLU A 129 -13.28 -11.89 13.90
N GLU A 130 -14.27 -12.64 14.38
CA GLU A 130 -15.62 -12.13 14.68
C GLU A 130 -15.66 -11.05 15.78
N PRO A 131 -14.93 -11.18 16.91
CA PRO A 131 -14.83 -10.10 17.90
C PRO A 131 -14.31 -8.78 17.34
N TRP A 132 -13.35 -8.83 16.41
CA TRP A 132 -12.82 -7.64 15.77
C TRP A 132 -13.87 -6.94 14.90
N HIS A 133 -14.70 -7.70 14.17
CA HIS A 133 -15.82 -7.18 13.39
C HIS A 133 -16.87 -6.49 14.26
N TRP A 134 -17.19 -7.08 15.41
CA TRP A 134 -18.08 -6.43 16.39
C TRP A 134 -17.49 -5.11 16.88
N LEU A 135 -16.19 -5.09 17.17
CA LEU A 135 -15.51 -3.90 17.69
C LEU A 135 -15.47 -2.78 16.66
N THR A 136 -15.04 -3.05 15.43
CA THR A 136 -14.99 -2.04 14.37
C THR A 136 -16.39 -1.52 14.04
N SER A 137 -17.37 -2.41 13.88
CA SER A 137 -18.77 -2.03 13.61
C SER A 137 -19.37 -1.17 14.72
N ALA A 138 -19.16 -1.52 15.99
CA ALA A 138 -19.66 -0.75 17.13
C ALA A 138 -19.01 0.63 17.22
N LEU A 139 -17.69 0.73 16.98
CA LEU A 139 -16.96 2.00 16.97
C LEU A 139 -17.44 2.91 15.82
N LEU A 140 -17.70 2.36 14.64
CA LEU A 140 -18.28 3.09 13.51
C LEU A 140 -19.69 3.61 13.83
N ALA A 141 -20.55 2.76 14.38
CA ALA A 141 -21.90 3.15 14.79
C ALA A 141 -21.89 4.27 15.84
N GLY A 142 -20.94 4.21 16.78
CA GLY A 142 -20.68 5.27 17.77
C GLY A 142 -19.96 6.51 17.24
N LYS A 143 -19.63 6.57 15.94
CA LYS A 143 -18.85 7.64 15.29
C LYS A 143 -17.47 7.88 15.92
N ARG A 144 -16.86 6.83 16.48
CA ARG A 144 -15.54 6.86 17.13
C ARG A 144 -14.45 6.52 16.11
N LEU A 145 -14.36 7.32 15.03
CA LEU A 145 -13.53 7.01 13.85
C LEU A 145 -12.04 6.75 14.17
N PRO A 146 -11.35 7.56 15.01
CA PRO A 146 -9.93 7.29 15.32
C PRO A 146 -9.72 5.94 16.01
N GLU A 147 -10.66 5.53 16.85
CA GLU A 147 -10.61 4.24 17.54
C GLU A 147 -10.94 3.08 16.60
N ALA A 148 -11.89 3.28 15.67
CA ALA A 148 -12.19 2.29 14.63
C ALA A 148 -10.94 2.02 13.77
N VAL A 149 -10.27 3.07 13.30
CA VAL A 149 -9.00 2.97 12.54
C VAL A 149 -7.93 2.23 13.35
N ALA A 150 -7.80 2.52 14.65
CA ALA A 150 -6.86 1.80 15.51
C ALA A 150 -7.22 0.31 15.66
N ALA A 151 -8.51 -0.02 15.77
CA ALA A 151 -8.99 -1.40 15.85
C ALA A 151 -8.73 -2.17 14.55
N TYR A 152 -8.99 -1.60 13.38
CA TYR A 152 -8.64 -2.19 12.09
C TYR A 152 -7.16 -2.53 11.99
N ARG A 153 -6.28 -1.60 12.40
CA ARG A 153 -4.84 -1.83 12.41
C ARG A 153 -4.41 -2.92 13.37
N ALA A 154 -4.98 -2.93 14.57
CA ALA A 154 -4.70 -3.96 15.55
C ALA A 154 -5.12 -5.35 15.03
N ALA A 155 -6.29 -5.46 14.40
CA ALA A 155 -6.79 -6.69 13.82
C ALA A 155 -5.88 -7.24 12.71
N TYR A 156 -5.51 -6.44 11.71
CA TYR A 156 -4.66 -6.96 10.64
C TYR A 156 -3.25 -7.29 11.12
N ARG A 157 -2.71 -6.56 12.12
CA ARG A 157 -1.41 -6.89 12.73
C ARG A 157 -1.44 -8.22 13.49
N LYS A 158 -2.62 -8.68 13.91
CA LYS A 158 -2.85 -10.03 14.46
C LYS A 158 -3.01 -11.12 13.39
N GLY A 159 -2.96 -10.75 12.11
CA GLY A 159 -3.06 -11.69 10.99
C GLY A 159 -4.40 -11.64 10.26
N HIS A 160 -5.36 -10.85 10.74
CA HIS A 160 -6.69 -10.72 10.13
C HIS A 160 -6.66 -9.73 8.95
N LEU A 161 -6.07 -10.14 7.83
CA LEU A 161 -5.83 -9.26 6.67
C LEU A 161 -7.10 -8.67 6.03
N VAL A 162 -8.28 -9.24 6.27
CA VAL A 162 -9.56 -8.68 5.79
C VAL A 162 -9.78 -7.26 6.32
N PHE A 163 -9.37 -6.99 7.57
CA PHE A 163 -9.48 -5.66 8.19
C PHE A 163 -8.57 -4.62 7.52
N LEU A 164 -7.50 -5.02 6.85
CA LEU A 164 -6.70 -4.09 6.05
C LEU A 164 -7.45 -3.66 4.78
N ALA A 165 -8.19 -4.56 4.14
CA ALA A 165 -9.01 -4.23 2.98
C ALA A 165 -10.18 -3.31 3.37
N GLU A 166 -10.83 -3.57 4.50
CA GLU A 166 -11.90 -2.73 5.04
C GLU A 166 -11.38 -1.35 5.47
N LEU A 167 -10.21 -1.29 6.11
CA LEU A 167 -9.55 -0.02 6.44
C LEU A 167 -9.30 0.83 5.19
N VAL A 168 -8.85 0.20 4.09
CA VAL A 168 -8.65 0.90 2.81
C VAL A 168 -9.97 1.41 2.25
N GLN A 169 -11.02 0.60 2.29
CA GLN A 169 -12.32 0.95 1.75
C GLN A 169 -12.94 2.15 2.48
N ASP A 170 -12.96 2.09 3.81
CA ASP A 170 -13.66 3.07 4.64
C ASP A 170 -12.79 4.29 5.00
N PHE A 171 -11.46 4.11 5.03
CA PHE A 171 -10.50 5.09 5.55
C PHE A 171 -9.23 5.23 4.70
N ALA A 172 -9.36 5.23 3.36
CA ALA A 172 -8.22 5.39 2.45
C ALA A 172 -7.31 6.60 2.78
N GLN A 173 -7.88 7.70 3.30
CA GLN A 173 -7.12 8.90 3.66
C GLN A 173 -6.32 8.76 4.96
N GLU A 174 -6.73 7.85 5.84
CA GLU A 174 -6.07 7.61 7.14
C GLU A 174 -4.92 6.62 7.02
N LEU A 175 -4.71 5.99 5.86
CA LEU A 175 -3.64 5.02 5.65
C LEU A 175 -2.28 5.64 5.97
N VAL A 176 -1.44 4.87 6.66
CA VAL A 176 -0.04 5.22 6.91
C VAL A 176 0.89 4.41 6.01
N ASP A 177 2.16 4.82 5.95
CA ASP A 177 3.20 4.14 5.17
C ASP A 177 3.29 2.63 5.46
N GLU A 178 3.08 2.22 6.71
CA GLU A 178 3.09 0.80 7.12
C GLU A 178 1.94 0.03 6.46
N ASP A 179 0.72 0.60 6.45
CA ASP A 179 -0.47 -0.02 5.85
C ASP A 179 -0.21 -0.27 4.36
N ILE A 180 0.33 0.73 3.66
CA ILE A 180 0.67 0.65 2.23
C ILE A 180 1.74 -0.39 1.97
N HIS A 181 2.77 -0.46 2.81
CA HIS A 181 3.81 -1.47 2.65
C HIS A 181 3.28 -2.90 2.84
N VAL A 182 2.33 -3.11 3.75
CA VAL A 182 1.66 -4.41 3.89
C VAL A 182 0.84 -4.70 2.64
N LEU A 183 0.01 -3.75 2.17
CA LEU A 183 -0.78 -3.87 0.94
C LEU A 183 0.09 -4.20 -0.27
N GLY A 184 1.21 -3.51 -0.45
CA GLY A 184 2.16 -3.73 -1.55
C GLY A 184 2.64 -5.18 -1.64
N ARG A 185 2.76 -5.87 -0.50
CA ARG A 185 3.17 -7.28 -0.41
C ARG A 185 2.02 -8.26 -0.59
N VAL A 186 0.87 -8.01 0.02
CA VAL A 186 -0.21 -9.01 0.13
C VAL A 186 -1.33 -8.82 -0.88
N ALA A 187 -1.63 -7.59 -1.30
CA ALA A 187 -2.78 -7.31 -2.15
C ALA A 187 -2.55 -7.77 -3.59
N PRO A 188 -3.58 -8.12 -4.36
CA PRO A 188 -3.45 -8.29 -5.81
C PRO A 188 -2.99 -7.00 -6.50
N VAL A 189 -2.27 -7.11 -7.61
CA VAL A 189 -1.77 -5.95 -8.34
C VAL A 189 -2.89 -5.07 -8.89
N HIS A 190 -3.99 -5.67 -9.39
CA HIS A 190 -5.15 -4.89 -9.87
C HIS A 190 -5.79 -4.07 -8.75
N TYR A 191 -5.85 -4.61 -7.54
CA TYR A 191 -6.37 -3.91 -6.37
C TYR A 191 -5.49 -2.70 -6.02
N LEU A 192 -4.16 -2.82 -6.14
CA LEU A 192 -3.26 -1.69 -5.96
C LEU A 192 -3.50 -0.59 -7.01
N TRP A 193 -3.92 -0.95 -8.24
CA TRP A 193 -4.29 0.03 -9.27
C TRP A 193 -5.57 0.79 -8.92
N GLU A 194 -6.61 0.09 -8.48
CA GLU A 194 -7.85 0.71 -8.00
C GLU A 194 -7.59 1.64 -6.81
N LEU A 195 -6.74 1.20 -5.87
CA LEU A 195 -6.36 1.99 -4.72
C LEU A 195 -5.59 3.27 -5.11
N VAL A 196 -4.73 3.21 -6.12
CA VAL A 196 -4.03 4.40 -6.63
C VAL A 196 -5.04 5.44 -7.11
N GLU A 197 -6.05 5.03 -7.87
CA GLU A 197 -7.11 5.94 -8.33
C GLU A 197 -7.87 6.55 -7.15
N GLN A 198 -8.32 5.74 -6.20
CA GLN A 198 -9.03 6.20 -5.01
C GLN A 198 -8.20 7.20 -4.19
N LEU A 199 -6.90 6.92 -3.98
CA LEU A 199 -5.99 7.81 -3.26
C LEU A 199 -5.73 9.12 -4.00
N LEU A 200 -5.67 9.10 -5.34
CA LEU A 200 -5.54 10.32 -6.13
C LEU A 200 -6.80 11.19 -6.04
N GLN A 201 -7.98 10.58 -6.12
CA GLN A 201 -9.26 11.27 -5.94
C GLN A 201 -9.40 11.83 -4.51
N GLY A 202 -8.92 11.08 -3.51
CA GLY A 202 -8.88 11.49 -2.10
C GLY A 202 -7.79 12.50 -1.73
N GLY A 203 -6.97 12.96 -2.68
CA GLY A 203 -5.94 13.97 -2.41
C GLY A 203 -4.69 13.46 -1.69
N ALA A 204 -4.43 12.14 -1.73
CA ALA A 204 -3.30 11.47 -1.08
C ALA A 204 -2.26 10.96 -2.10
N PRO A 205 -1.62 11.82 -2.92
CA PRO A 205 -0.73 11.40 -4.00
C PRO A 205 0.56 10.73 -3.50
N ALA A 206 1.04 11.05 -2.29
CA ALA A 206 2.19 10.37 -1.69
C ALA A 206 1.91 8.90 -1.40
N HIS A 207 0.70 8.59 -0.93
CA HIS A 207 0.25 7.22 -0.72
C HIS A 207 0.02 6.51 -2.05
N ALA A 208 -0.65 7.18 -3.00
CA ALA A 208 -0.84 6.66 -4.36
C ALA A 208 0.48 6.29 -5.03
N ALA A 209 1.49 7.16 -4.91
CA ALA A 209 2.82 6.93 -5.46
C ALA A 209 3.51 5.67 -4.91
N ARG A 210 3.36 5.39 -3.62
CA ARG A 210 3.92 4.18 -3.00
C ARG A 210 3.21 2.92 -3.46
N CYS A 211 1.88 2.92 -3.44
CA CYS A 211 1.09 1.81 -3.99
C CYS A 211 1.48 1.51 -5.44
N LEU A 212 1.69 2.57 -6.23
CA LEU A 212 2.09 2.49 -7.63
C LEU A 212 3.51 1.92 -7.80
N LEU A 213 4.46 2.33 -6.96
CA LEU A 213 5.83 1.77 -6.96
C LEU A 213 5.83 0.27 -6.62
N ASP A 214 5.09 -0.14 -5.60
CA ASP A 214 4.97 -1.55 -5.21
C ASP A 214 4.34 -2.40 -6.34
N ALA A 215 3.29 -1.88 -6.96
CA ALA A 215 2.61 -2.55 -8.06
C ALA A 215 3.47 -2.61 -9.35
N LEU A 216 4.24 -1.56 -9.66
CA LEU A 216 5.23 -1.58 -10.75
C LEU A 216 6.33 -2.61 -10.51
N GLY A 217 6.85 -2.69 -9.29
CA GLY A 217 7.87 -3.67 -8.91
C GLY A 217 7.41 -5.11 -9.13
N ARG A 218 6.14 -5.41 -8.82
CA ARG A 218 5.55 -6.74 -8.96
C ARG A 218 5.15 -7.10 -10.40
N THR A 219 4.73 -6.11 -11.20
CA THR A 219 4.37 -6.35 -12.61
C THR A 219 5.58 -6.64 -13.50
N GLY A 220 6.77 -6.15 -13.14
CA GLY A 220 8.01 -6.44 -13.87
C GLY A 220 8.33 -7.93 -13.99
N GLU A 221 7.80 -8.77 -13.10
CA GLU A 221 8.09 -10.21 -13.07
C GLU A 221 7.01 -11.10 -13.74
N ARG A 222 5.74 -10.63 -13.83
CA ARG A 222 4.59 -11.46 -14.28
C ARG A 222 3.60 -10.62 -15.08
N LEU A 223 3.85 -10.56 -16.39
CA LEU A 223 3.23 -9.62 -17.32
C LEU A 223 1.89 -10.10 -17.92
N ALA A 224 0.88 -10.42 -17.10
CA ALA A 224 -0.44 -10.82 -17.61
C ALA A 224 -1.52 -9.71 -17.61
N GLY A 225 -1.34 -8.63 -16.85
CA GLY A 225 -2.35 -7.55 -16.73
C GLY A 225 -2.15 -6.38 -17.71
N ALA A 226 -3.23 -5.64 -17.96
CA ALA A 226 -3.20 -4.38 -18.69
C ALA A 226 -2.40 -3.30 -17.91
N PRO A 227 -1.68 -2.39 -18.60
CA PRO A 227 -1.11 -1.22 -17.96
C PRO A 227 -2.19 -0.43 -17.21
N PRO A 228 -1.87 0.13 -16.03
CA PRO A 228 -2.72 1.17 -15.48
C PRO A 228 -2.73 2.40 -16.42
N PRO A 229 -3.81 3.19 -16.42
CA PRO A 229 -3.92 4.38 -17.26
C PRO A 229 -2.72 5.33 -17.09
N THR A 230 -2.05 5.66 -18.20
CA THR A 230 -0.88 6.56 -18.21
C THR A 230 -1.18 7.92 -17.55
N ILE A 231 -2.44 8.38 -17.61
CA ILE A 231 -2.88 9.63 -16.98
C ILE A 231 -2.70 9.62 -15.45
N TRP A 232 -2.89 8.48 -14.78
CA TRP A 232 -2.70 8.37 -13.33
C TRP A 232 -1.26 8.63 -12.92
N PHE A 233 -0.29 8.13 -13.69
CA PHE A 233 1.13 8.38 -13.45
C PHE A 233 1.48 9.86 -13.57
N ALA A 234 1.04 10.50 -14.65
CA ALA A 234 1.27 11.92 -14.86
C ALA A 234 0.65 12.75 -13.72
N GLN A 235 -0.61 12.48 -13.36
CA GLN A 235 -1.29 13.16 -12.25
C GLN A 235 -0.59 12.92 -10.91
N THR A 236 -0.15 11.70 -10.63
CA THR A 236 0.59 11.36 -9.40
C THR A 236 1.87 12.20 -9.31
N VAL A 237 2.69 12.20 -10.36
CA VAL A 237 3.97 12.92 -10.41
C VAL A 237 3.75 14.43 -10.25
N LEU A 238 2.78 15.00 -10.95
CA LEU A 238 2.45 16.43 -10.84
C LEU A 238 1.96 16.78 -9.43
N ARG A 239 1.04 15.99 -8.85
CA ARG A 239 0.53 16.24 -7.48
C ARG A 239 1.62 16.08 -6.42
N LEU A 240 2.58 15.18 -6.60
CA LEU A 240 3.76 15.08 -5.72
C LEU A 240 4.61 16.35 -5.77
N HIS A 241 4.85 16.92 -6.96
CA HIS A 241 5.56 18.20 -7.08
C HIS A 241 4.79 19.35 -6.42
N ALA A 242 3.45 19.38 -6.57
CA ALA A 242 2.59 20.35 -5.90
C ALA A 242 2.67 20.27 -4.36
N GLN A 243 2.96 19.08 -3.81
CA GLN A 243 3.16 18.85 -2.37
C GLN A 243 4.63 18.93 -1.93
N SER A 244 5.52 19.45 -2.77
CA SER A 244 6.98 19.51 -2.51
C SER A 244 7.66 18.15 -2.28
N ARG A 245 7.10 17.06 -2.81
CA ARG A 245 7.62 15.68 -2.71
C ARG A 245 8.36 15.26 -3.99
N SER A 246 9.28 16.10 -4.47
CA SER A 246 9.91 15.88 -5.79
C SER A 246 10.80 14.64 -5.87
N ASP A 247 11.39 14.19 -4.76
CA ASP A 247 12.22 12.98 -4.76
C ASP A 247 11.38 11.73 -5.10
N LEU A 248 10.19 11.64 -4.50
CA LEU A 248 9.24 10.57 -4.77
C LEU A 248 8.67 10.68 -6.20
N ALA A 249 8.46 11.90 -6.70
CA ALA A 249 8.02 12.15 -8.06
C ALA A 249 9.03 11.62 -9.11
N VAL A 250 10.32 11.90 -8.88
CA VAL A 250 11.41 11.41 -9.74
C VAL A 250 11.53 9.88 -9.66
N GLU A 251 11.34 9.31 -8.48
CA GLU A 251 11.37 7.85 -8.29
C GLU A 251 10.24 7.14 -9.04
N VAL A 252 9.00 7.64 -8.94
CA VAL A 252 7.84 7.14 -9.69
C VAL A 252 8.11 7.18 -11.19
N THR A 253 8.56 8.32 -11.71
CA THR A 253 8.85 8.46 -13.14
C THR A 253 9.96 7.53 -13.61
N ARG A 254 11.01 7.31 -12.80
CA ARG A 254 12.08 6.37 -13.15
C ARG A 254 11.56 4.94 -13.28
N HIS A 255 10.78 4.47 -12.30
CA HIS A 255 10.22 3.11 -12.33
C HIS A 255 9.24 2.94 -13.48
N TYR A 256 8.37 3.92 -13.71
CA TYR A 256 7.42 3.86 -14.81
C TYR A 256 8.11 3.89 -16.18
N ALA A 257 9.13 4.74 -16.37
CA ALA A 257 9.91 4.77 -17.61
C ALA A 257 10.68 3.46 -17.85
N ALA A 258 11.19 2.81 -16.79
CA ALA A 258 11.81 1.49 -16.91
C ALA A 258 10.77 0.43 -17.33
N TRP A 259 9.57 0.48 -16.74
CA TRP A 259 8.46 -0.40 -17.07
C TRP A 259 8.00 -0.23 -18.54
N LEU A 260 7.86 1.00 -19.03
CA LEU A 260 7.49 1.30 -20.42
C LEU A 260 8.49 0.75 -21.44
N ARG A 261 9.80 0.81 -21.15
CA ARG A 261 10.84 0.26 -22.04
C ARG A 261 10.72 -1.24 -22.23
N VAL A 262 10.29 -1.97 -21.19
CA VAL A 262 10.10 -3.42 -21.28
C VAL A 262 8.91 -3.76 -22.18
N LYS A 263 7.87 -2.91 -22.19
CA LYS A 263 6.58 -3.28 -22.75
C LYS A 263 6.37 -2.97 -24.23
N VAL A 264 7.21 -2.20 -24.92
CA VAL A 264 6.95 -1.75 -26.33
C VAL A 264 5.53 -1.18 -26.49
N ILE A 265 4.90 -0.70 -25.41
CA ILE A 265 3.58 -0.05 -25.46
C ILE A 265 3.85 1.42 -25.76
N ALA A 266 4.31 1.71 -26.98
CA ALA A 266 4.27 3.05 -27.52
C ALA A 266 2.83 3.46 -27.89
N GLU A 267 1.96 2.48 -28.13
CA GLU A 267 0.58 2.69 -28.60
C GLU A 267 -0.36 3.21 -27.49
N GLY A 268 -0.06 2.95 -26.21
CA GLY A 268 -0.91 3.33 -25.08
C GLY A 268 -0.82 4.78 -24.62
N ILE A 269 0.20 5.54 -25.05
CA ILE A 269 0.30 7.00 -24.81
C ILE A 269 -0.48 7.77 -25.89
N GLY A 270 -1.32 7.09 -26.68
CA GLY A 270 -1.98 7.65 -27.86
C GLY A 270 -2.95 8.81 -27.60
N HIS A 271 -3.44 8.99 -26.36
CA HIS A 271 -4.32 10.14 -26.08
C HIS A 271 -3.50 11.44 -25.96
N PRO A 272 -3.75 12.46 -26.81
CA PRO A 272 -2.95 13.68 -26.85
C PRO A 272 -2.84 14.41 -25.50
N GLU A 273 -3.93 14.40 -24.72
CA GLU A 273 -3.96 15.03 -23.39
C GLU A 273 -3.02 14.33 -22.40
N THR A 274 -2.99 13.00 -22.44
CA THR A 274 -2.13 12.20 -21.55
C THR A 274 -0.67 12.39 -21.93
N ALA A 275 -0.35 12.43 -23.23
CA ALA A 275 0.99 12.74 -23.72
C ALA A 275 1.46 14.14 -23.27
N SER A 276 0.58 15.14 -23.31
CA SER A 276 0.85 16.50 -22.84
C SER A 276 1.13 16.55 -21.33
N LEU A 277 0.28 15.93 -20.52
CA LEU A 277 0.47 15.85 -19.06
C LEU A 277 1.76 15.12 -18.70
N TRP A 278 2.05 14.00 -19.37
CA TRP A 278 3.26 13.23 -19.14
C TRP A 278 4.51 14.05 -19.48
N ARG A 279 4.54 14.74 -20.62
CA ARG A 279 5.67 15.59 -21.00
C ARG A 279 5.94 16.71 -19.98
N ARG A 280 4.89 17.33 -19.45
CA ARG A 280 5.00 18.34 -18.37
C ARG A 280 5.58 17.74 -17.09
N ALA A 281 5.15 16.53 -16.72
CA ALA A 281 5.68 15.81 -15.58
C ALA A 281 7.17 15.46 -15.75
N GLU A 282 7.60 15.03 -16.93
CA GLU A 282 9.01 14.80 -17.28
C GLU A 282 9.83 16.09 -17.21
N GLN A 283 9.32 17.19 -17.77
CA GLN A 283 9.98 18.50 -17.70
C GLN A 283 10.17 18.97 -16.24
N LEU A 284 9.17 18.77 -15.37
CA LEU A 284 9.32 19.08 -13.93
C LEU A 284 10.40 18.24 -13.26
N ASN A 285 10.47 16.95 -13.57
CA ASN A 285 11.49 16.05 -13.02
C ASN A 285 12.91 16.34 -13.53
N ALA A 286 13.03 16.93 -14.72
CA ALA A 286 14.32 17.31 -15.30
C ALA A 286 14.93 18.58 -14.67
N LEU A 287 14.12 19.38 -13.95
CA LEU A 287 14.61 20.57 -13.28
C LEU A 287 15.65 20.22 -12.18
N PRO A 288 16.66 21.07 -11.94
CA PRO A 288 17.69 20.83 -10.93
C PRO A 288 17.12 20.52 -9.53
N ARG A 289 17.86 19.76 -8.71
CA ARG A 289 17.40 19.42 -7.35
C ARG A 289 17.31 20.64 -6.43
N ASP A 290 18.17 21.63 -6.65
CA ASP A 290 18.21 22.91 -5.94
C ASP A 290 17.29 23.98 -6.56
N PHE A 291 16.45 23.60 -7.54
CA PHE A 291 15.47 24.50 -8.15
C PHE A 291 14.46 25.03 -7.11
N SER A 292 13.95 26.24 -7.34
CA SER A 292 13.02 26.92 -6.43
C SER A 292 11.78 26.08 -6.10
N PRO A 293 11.57 25.66 -4.83
CA PRO A 293 10.41 24.85 -4.43
C PRO A 293 9.08 25.54 -4.73
N ASP A 294 8.97 26.84 -4.44
CA ASP A 294 7.73 27.60 -4.65
C ASP A 294 7.34 27.65 -6.13
N LEU A 295 8.31 27.88 -7.01
CA LEU A 295 8.05 27.90 -8.45
C LEU A 295 7.72 26.50 -8.98
N ARG A 296 8.34 25.45 -8.43
CA ARG A 296 8.03 24.05 -8.77
C ARG A 296 6.58 23.70 -8.43
N ILE A 297 6.11 24.11 -7.25
CA ILE A 297 4.70 23.93 -6.82
C ILE A 297 3.76 24.67 -7.78
N LEU A 298 4.05 25.94 -8.10
CA LEU A 298 3.24 26.74 -9.03
C LEU A 298 3.14 26.09 -10.42
N LEU A 299 4.26 25.60 -10.96
CA LEU A 299 4.30 24.92 -12.25
C LEU A 299 3.52 23.60 -12.24
N ALA A 300 3.58 22.85 -11.15
CA ALA A 300 2.83 21.61 -10.99
C ALA A 300 1.31 21.86 -10.97
N ASN A 301 0.86 22.86 -10.23
CA ASN A 301 -0.55 23.29 -10.19
C ASN A 301 -1.02 23.78 -11.58
N ALA A 302 -0.20 24.58 -12.27
CA ALA A 302 -0.49 25.00 -13.64
C ALA A 302 -0.66 23.80 -14.60
N ALA A 303 0.22 22.79 -14.46
CA ALA A 303 0.21 21.61 -15.31
C ALA A 303 -1.01 20.71 -15.06
N LEU A 304 -1.53 20.67 -13.82
CA LEU A 304 -2.74 19.95 -13.43
C LEU A 304 -4.04 20.59 -13.93
N GLY A 305 -3.96 21.81 -14.47
CA GLY A 305 -5.13 22.54 -14.98
C GLY A 305 -5.83 23.39 -13.91
N ASP A 306 -5.15 23.74 -12.82
CA ASP A 306 -5.65 24.75 -11.89
C ASP A 306 -5.83 26.10 -12.60
N ASP A 307 -6.57 27.02 -11.96
CA ASP A 307 -6.81 28.36 -12.47
C ASP A 307 -5.50 29.10 -12.82
N LEU A 308 -5.20 29.17 -14.12
CA LEU A 308 -3.96 29.74 -14.64
C LEU A 308 -3.80 31.22 -14.26
N ASP A 309 -4.89 31.95 -14.07
CA ASP A 309 -4.82 33.35 -13.67
C ASP A 309 -4.35 33.49 -12.22
N SER A 310 -4.86 32.63 -11.32
CA SER A 310 -4.36 32.50 -9.95
C SER A 310 -2.89 32.08 -9.91
N VAL A 311 -2.47 31.10 -10.72
CA VAL A 311 -1.06 30.67 -10.80
C VAL A 311 -0.16 31.82 -11.28
N ARG A 312 -0.57 32.56 -12.32
CA ARG A 312 0.19 33.71 -12.83
C ARG A 312 0.26 34.85 -11.82
N ALA A 313 -0.81 35.10 -11.07
CA ALA A 313 -0.81 36.08 -9.99
C ALA A 313 0.19 35.68 -8.88
N ALA A 314 0.19 34.42 -8.46
CA ALA A 314 1.13 33.90 -7.48
C ALA A 314 2.59 33.96 -7.97
N TYR A 315 2.84 33.68 -9.27
CA TYR A 315 4.15 33.88 -9.88
C TYR A 315 4.61 35.34 -9.82
N ARG A 316 3.73 36.31 -10.14
CA ARG A 316 4.05 37.75 -10.03
C ARG A 316 4.35 38.16 -8.59
N GLN A 317 3.64 37.59 -7.62
CA GLN A 317 3.91 37.82 -6.21
C GLN A 317 5.28 37.28 -5.79
N LEU A 318 5.63 36.06 -6.21
CA LEU A 318 6.95 35.47 -5.96
C LEU A 318 8.07 36.29 -6.62
N LEU A 319 7.82 36.84 -7.81
CA LEU A 319 8.73 37.74 -8.52
C LEU A 319 8.93 39.06 -7.77
N ALA A 320 7.87 39.61 -7.16
CA ALA A 320 7.96 40.83 -6.36
C ALA A 320 8.74 40.61 -5.05
N GLN A 321 8.57 39.45 -4.41
CA GLN A 321 9.24 39.11 -3.15
C GLN A 321 10.73 38.78 -3.33
N ALA A 322 11.08 38.03 -4.38
CA ALA A 322 12.46 37.54 -4.61
C ALA A 322 12.86 37.68 -6.09
N PRO A 323 13.04 38.90 -6.61
CA PRO A 323 13.14 39.15 -8.05
C PRO A 323 14.30 38.44 -8.74
N GLU A 324 15.51 38.50 -8.18
CA GLU A 324 16.69 37.88 -8.80
C GLU A 324 16.60 36.35 -8.82
N LYS A 325 16.25 35.74 -7.68
CA LYS A 325 16.06 34.29 -7.55
C LYS A 325 14.95 33.78 -8.47
N THR A 326 13.82 34.47 -8.52
CA THR A 326 12.67 34.08 -9.35
C THR A 326 12.96 34.25 -10.84
N ARG A 327 13.67 35.31 -11.27
CA ARG A 327 14.11 35.46 -12.66
C ARG A 327 15.11 34.38 -13.06
N GLY A 328 16.08 34.07 -12.20
CA GLY A 328 17.04 33.00 -12.44
C GLY A 328 16.35 31.64 -12.61
N ALA A 329 15.39 31.32 -11.73
CA ALA A 329 14.61 30.09 -11.85
C ALA A 329 13.71 30.09 -13.11
N ALA A 330 13.07 31.21 -13.45
CA ALA A 330 12.27 31.32 -14.67
C ALA A 330 13.11 31.13 -15.94
N ASP A 331 14.34 31.63 -15.98
CA ASP A 331 15.27 31.40 -17.10
C ASP A 331 15.64 29.92 -17.25
N VAL A 332 15.78 29.18 -16.14
CA VAL A 332 15.97 27.72 -16.17
C VAL A 332 14.74 27.03 -16.76
N VAL A 333 13.53 27.41 -16.33
CA VAL A 333 12.27 26.85 -16.85
C VAL A 333 12.12 27.12 -18.35
N SER A 334 12.35 28.34 -18.81
CA SER A 334 12.24 28.67 -20.24
C SER A 334 13.23 27.92 -21.12
N ARG A 335 14.38 27.48 -20.57
CA ARG A 335 15.38 26.67 -21.28
C ARG A 335 15.10 25.17 -21.23
N GLN A 336 14.69 24.64 -20.08
CA GLN A 336 14.61 23.19 -19.85
C GLN A 336 13.17 22.63 -19.91
N ALA A 337 12.17 23.49 -19.77
CA ALA A 337 10.77 23.11 -19.63
C ALA A 337 9.84 24.06 -20.42
N PRO A 338 9.92 24.07 -21.76
CA PRO A 338 9.18 25.02 -22.59
C PRO A 338 7.66 24.92 -22.45
N ASP A 339 7.10 23.71 -22.28
CA ASP A 339 5.66 23.52 -22.11
C ASP A 339 5.19 24.16 -20.80
N LEU A 340 5.97 24.00 -19.72
CA LEU A 340 5.72 24.65 -18.43
C LEU A 340 5.90 26.17 -18.50
N SER A 341 6.91 26.65 -19.23
CA SER A 341 7.15 28.08 -19.47
C SER A 341 5.93 28.74 -20.14
N SER A 342 5.29 28.05 -21.08
CA SER A 342 4.11 28.55 -21.78
C SER A 342 2.91 28.77 -20.86
N LEU A 343 2.73 27.92 -19.84
CA LEU A 343 1.62 28.04 -18.88
C LEU A 343 1.72 29.34 -18.06
N LEU A 344 2.93 29.73 -17.67
CA LEU A 344 3.20 30.97 -16.95
C LEU A 344 3.18 32.22 -17.84
N GLY A 345 3.06 32.08 -19.16
CA GLY A 345 3.16 33.19 -20.11
C GLY A 345 4.59 33.74 -20.20
N LEU A 346 5.61 32.92 -19.91
CA LEU A 346 7.01 33.30 -20.06
C LEU A 346 7.43 33.18 -21.53
N PRO A 347 8.25 34.10 -22.04
CA PRO A 347 8.74 34.02 -23.41
C PRO A 347 9.54 32.72 -23.60
N THR A 348 9.12 31.90 -24.57
CA THR A 348 9.89 30.72 -24.97
C THR A 348 11.12 31.19 -25.75
N ARG A 349 12.32 30.89 -25.26
CA ARG A 349 13.52 31.05 -26.10
C ARG A 349 13.51 29.91 -27.12
N PRO A 350 13.75 30.18 -28.41
CA PRO A 350 13.93 29.11 -29.38
C PRO A 350 15.09 28.24 -28.89
N VAL A 351 14.85 26.93 -28.77
CA VAL A 351 15.89 25.96 -28.47
C VAL A 351 16.85 26.01 -29.66
N HIS A 352 18.07 26.50 -29.44
CA HIS A 352 19.12 26.38 -30.45
C HIS A 352 19.42 24.89 -30.60
N GLU A 353 18.96 24.28 -31.72
CA GLU A 353 19.37 22.94 -32.10
C GLU A 353 20.91 22.94 -32.21
N PRO A 354 21.63 22.10 -31.45
CA PRO A 354 23.07 22.00 -31.60
C PRO A 354 23.36 21.43 -33.00
N ASP A 355 24.14 22.15 -33.81
CA ASP A 355 24.56 21.76 -35.15
C ASP A 355 25.10 20.31 -35.17
N SER A 356 24.29 19.38 -35.68
CA SER A 356 24.58 17.94 -35.70
C SER A 356 25.55 17.52 -36.82
N SER A 357 26.54 18.35 -37.13
CA SER A 357 27.49 18.17 -38.24
C SER A 357 28.78 17.46 -37.83
N GLY A 358 28.67 16.28 -37.23
CA GLY A 358 29.81 15.49 -36.74
C GLY A 358 29.70 14.00 -37.09
N SER A 359 29.59 13.68 -38.37
CA SER A 359 29.66 12.30 -38.89
C SER A 359 31.10 11.76 -38.80
N GLY A 360 31.40 11.07 -37.70
CA GLY A 360 32.63 10.28 -37.56
C GLY A 360 32.48 8.90 -38.22
N GLU A 361 33.19 8.68 -39.33
CA GLU A 361 33.38 7.35 -39.93
C GLU A 361 34.14 6.43 -38.96
N ILE A 362 33.48 5.37 -38.50
CA ILE A 362 34.13 4.30 -37.73
C ILE A 362 34.55 3.17 -38.68
N ALA A 363 35.85 2.94 -38.75
CA ALA A 363 36.49 1.96 -39.63
C ALA A 363 36.09 0.50 -39.31
N LEU A 364 35.47 -0.16 -40.29
CA LEU A 364 35.19 -1.60 -40.31
C LEU A 364 36.48 -2.41 -40.56
N GLY A 365 37.25 -2.73 -39.52
CA GLY A 365 38.46 -3.56 -39.63
C GLY A 365 38.43 -4.92 -38.92
N THR A 366 37.48 -5.16 -38.01
CA THR A 366 37.61 -6.21 -36.97
C THR A 366 36.41 -7.14 -36.86
N VAL A 367 35.67 -7.35 -37.95
CA VAL A 367 34.38 -8.09 -37.89
C VAL A 367 34.56 -9.62 -37.91
N LYS A 368 35.65 -10.15 -38.47
CA LYS A 368 35.75 -11.61 -38.74
C LYS A 368 36.09 -12.47 -37.51
N GLY A 369 36.82 -11.93 -36.53
CA GLY A 369 37.13 -12.64 -35.27
C GLY A 369 35.97 -12.62 -34.27
N TRP A 370 35.17 -11.55 -34.29
CA TRP A 370 34.04 -11.39 -33.36
C TRP A 370 32.89 -12.35 -33.69
N LEU A 371 32.62 -12.59 -34.98
CA LEU A 371 31.55 -13.51 -35.42
C LEU A 371 31.78 -14.95 -34.97
N GLN A 372 33.02 -15.45 -34.96
CA GLN A 372 33.29 -16.80 -34.47
C GLN A 372 33.09 -16.93 -32.96
N LEU A 373 33.50 -15.92 -32.19
CA LEU A 373 33.34 -15.93 -30.73
C LEU A 373 31.86 -15.82 -30.35
N VAL A 374 31.08 -15.00 -31.08
CA VAL A 374 29.63 -14.91 -30.93
C VAL A 374 28.96 -16.25 -31.23
N PHE A 375 29.33 -16.95 -32.31
CA PHE A 375 28.74 -18.24 -32.64
C PHE A 375 29.03 -19.32 -31.59
N SER A 376 30.25 -19.37 -31.04
CA SER A 376 30.62 -20.34 -30.00
C SER A 376 29.90 -20.07 -28.67
N VAL A 377 29.76 -18.79 -28.29
CA VAL A 377 28.98 -18.40 -27.10
C VAL A 377 27.49 -18.68 -27.32
N LEU A 378 26.95 -18.38 -28.50
CA LEU A 378 25.55 -18.65 -28.81
C LEU A 378 25.24 -20.14 -28.75
N ALA A 379 26.11 -21.00 -29.29
CA ALA A 379 25.93 -22.45 -29.27
C ALA A 379 26.00 -23.04 -27.84
N THR A 380 26.91 -22.53 -26.99
CA THR A 380 27.01 -22.97 -25.59
C THR A 380 25.85 -22.46 -24.74
N VAL A 381 25.35 -21.25 -24.99
CA VAL A 381 24.13 -20.72 -24.39
C VAL A 381 22.92 -21.55 -24.85
N LEU A 382 22.80 -21.88 -26.14
CA LEU A 382 21.68 -22.68 -26.66
C LEU A 382 21.66 -24.08 -26.05
N LEU A 383 22.82 -24.73 -25.93
CA LEU A 383 22.95 -26.06 -25.33
C LEU A 383 22.63 -26.04 -23.82
N SER A 384 23.12 -25.02 -23.10
CA SER A 384 22.79 -24.82 -21.69
C SER A 384 21.29 -24.52 -21.49
N TYR A 385 20.70 -23.74 -22.39
CA TYR A 385 19.27 -23.45 -22.40
C TYR A 385 18.46 -24.73 -22.61
N LEU A 386 18.82 -25.58 -23.58
CA LEU A 386 18.13 -26.85 -23.84
C LEU A 386 18.22 -27.84 -22.67
N LEU A 387 19.35 -27.88 -21.96
CA LEU A 387 19.53 -28.74 -20.78
C LEU A 387 18.73 -28.24 -19.57
N LEU A 388 18.67 -26.92 -19.35
CA LEU A 388 17.83 -26.31 -18.30
C LEU A 388 16.33 -26.40 -18.63
N PHE A 389 15.97 -26.31 -19.91
CA PHE A 389 14.58 -26.42 -20.37
C PHE A 389 13.98 -27.82 -20.07
N ARG A 390 14.81 -28.88 -20.10
CA ARG A 390 14.35 -30.26 -19.84
C ARG A 390 14.05 -30.49 -18.35
N ALA A 391 14.83 -29.89 -17.45
CA ALA A 391 14.57 -29.89 -16.00
C ALA A 391 13.43 -28.93 -15.58
N SER A 392 13.15 -27.90 -16.39
CA SER A 392 12.08 -26.94 -16.16
C SER A 392 10.68 -27.44 -16.58
N SER A 393 10.56 -28.57 -17.28
CA SER A 393 9.29 -29.00 -17.89
C SER A 393 8.18 -29.36 -16.88
N SER A 394 8.54 -29.79 -15.66
CA SER A 394 7.57 -29.95 -14.56
C SER A 394 7.14 -28.60 -13.97
N SER A 395 8.06 -27.63 -13.88
CA SER A 395 7.75 -26.27 -13.41
C SER A 395 6.89 -25.49 -14.41
N THR A 396 7.02 -25.70 -15.71
CA THR A 396 6.18 -25.01 -16.70
C THR A 396 4.74 -25.45 -16.60
N ARG A 397 4.47 -26.75 -16.42
CA ARG A 397 3.10 -27.25 -16.29
C ARG A 397 2.40 -26.72 -15.05
N GLU A 398 3.10 -26.69 -13.92
CA GLU A 398 2.57 -26.11 -12.67
C GLU A 398 2.32 -24.61 -12.82
N ARG A 399 3.24 -23.86 -13.44
CA ARG A 399 3.03 -22.43 -13.74
C ARG A 399 1.85 -22.18 -14.66
N THR A 400 1.61 -23.04 -15.66
CA THR A 400 0.46 -22.91 -16.57
C THR A 400 -0.86 -23.07 -15.80
N VAL A 401 -1.00 -24.12 -14.98
CA VAL A 401 -2.24 -24.35 -14.21
C VAL A 401 -2.51 -23.22 -13.21
N VAL A 402 -1.46 -22.71 -12.55
CA VAL A 402 -1.59 -21.56 -11.64
C VAL A 402 -2.02 -20.30 -12.38
N THR A 403 -1.46 -20.05 -13.57
CA THR A 403 -1.81 -18.88 -14.39
C THR A 403 -3.25 -18.99 -14.89
N GLU A 404 -3.68 -20.16 -15.37
CA GLU A 404 -5.06 -20.42 -15.79
C GLU A 404 -6.05 -20.18 -14.65
N ALA A 405 -5.77 -20.68 -13.43
CA ALA A 405 -6.65 -20.45 -12.28
C ALA A 405 -6.75 -18.98 -11.88
N ARG A 406 -5.65 -18.22 -11.99
CA ARG A 406 -5.66 -16.77 -11.74
C ARG A 406 -6.45 -16.01 -12.81
N ILE A 407 -6.29 -16.36 -14.08
CA ILE A 407 -7.07 -15.77 -15.18
C ILE A 407 -8.55 -16.08 -15.00
N ALA A 408 -8.91 -17.33 -14.70
CA ALA A 408 -10.31 -17.71 -14.47
C ALA A 408 -10.92 -16.96 -13.27
N ALA A 409 -10.15 -16.73 -12.21
CA ALA A 409 -10.59 -15.90 -11.08
C ALA A 409 -10.84 -14.45 -11.50
N GLU A 410 -9.94 -13.85 -12.27
CA GLU A 410 -10.02 -12.47 -12.75
C GLU A 410 -11.17 -12.27 -13.76
N GLU A 411 -11.36 -13.20 -14.69
CA GLU A 411 -12.50 -13.16 -15.63
C GLU A 411 -13.83 -13.32 -14.91
N PHE A 412 -13.90 -14.21 -13.92
CA PHE A 412 -15.10 -14.38 -13.12
C PHE A 412 -15.41 -13.13 -12.30
N CYS A 413 -14.38 -12.54 -11.71
CA CYS A 413 -14.39 -11.27 -11.01
C CYS A 413 -15.04 -10.12 -11.79
N LEU A 414 -14.64 -9.94 -13.05
CA LEU A 414 -15.13 -8.85 -13.89
C LEU A 414 -16.63 -8.96 -14.18
N HIS A 415 -17.23 -10.15 -14.01
CA HIS A 415 -18.64 -10.42 -14.26
C HIS A 415 -19.48 -10.53 -12.98
N LEU A 416 -18.88 -10.29 -11.81
CA LEU A 416 -19.62 -10.22 -10.55
C LEU A 416 -20.34 -8.87 -10.40
N PRO A 417 -21.47 -8.84 -9.68
CA PRO A 417 -22.21 -7.59 -9.42
C PRO A 417 -21.42 -6.59 -8.57
N GLY A 418 -21.48 -5.32 -8.96
CA GLY A 418 -20.65 -4.23 -8.41
C GLY A 418 -20.69 -4.05 -6.89
N GLU A 419 -21.83 -4.25 -6.21
CA GLU A 419 -21.90 -4.10 -4.74
C GLU A 419 -21.10 -5.15 -3.96
N GLN A 420 -20.75 -6.29 -4.58
CA GLN A 420 -20.00 -7.37 -3.92
C GLN A 420 -18.74 -7.78 -4.69
N GLN A 421 -18.41 -7.05 -5.76
CA GLN A 421 -17.35 -7.41 -6.69
C GLN A 421 -15.99 -7.48 -5.98
N SER A 422 -15.58 -6.42 -5.28
CA SER A 422 -14.25 -6.34 -4.65
C SER A 422 -14.04 -7.42 -3.59
N PHE A 423 -15.03 -7.65 -2.70
CA PHE A 423 -14.93 -8.65 -1.64
C PHE A 423 -14.89 -10.09 -2.19
N ARG A 424 -15.80 -10.42 -3.12
CA ARG A 424 -15.82 -11.75 -3.74
C ARG A 424 -14.59 -11.98 -4.59
N CYS A 425 -14.06 -10.95 -5.24
CA CYS A 425 -12.82 -11.04 -5.98
C CYS A 425 -11.63 -11.38 -5.10
N PHE A 426 -11.53 -10.70 -3.96
CA PHE A 426 -10.55 -11.04 -2.96
C PHE A 426 -10.68 -12.51 -2.52
N GLN A 427 -11.90 -13.00 -2.25
CA GLN A 427 -12.13 -14.40 -1.89
C GLN A 427 -11.71 -15.39 -2.99
N LEU A 428 -12.07 -15.13 -4.26
CA LEU A 428 -11.68 -15.98 -5.40
C LEU A 428 -10.16 -16.09 -5.53
N HIS A 429 -9.45 -14.95 -5.49
CA HIS A 429 -7.99 -14.94 -5.55
C HIS A 429 -7.35 -15.60 -4.33
N ARG A 430 -7.91 -15.38 -3.13
CA ARG A 430 -7.46 -16.05 -1.89
C ARG A 430 -7.57 -17.57 -1.99
N MET A 431 -8.67 -18.10 -2.53
CA MET A 431 -8.82 -19.54 -2.75
C MET A 431 -7.79 -20.09 -3.73
N VAL A 432 -7.45 -19.35 -4.79
CA VAL A 432 -6.37 -19.74 -5.71
C VAL A 432 -5.03 -19.79 -4.97
N ASP A 433 -4.71 -18.79 -4.16
CA ASP A 433 -3.45 -18.76 -3.40
C ASP A 433 -3.39 -19.85 -2.32
N GLN A 434 -4.50 -20.15 -1.64
CA GLN A 434 -4.61 -21.29 -0.73
C GLN A 434 -4.41 -22.63 -1.46
N ALA A 435 -4.99 -22.77 -2.66
CA ALA A 435 -4.83 -23.96 -3.48
C ALA A 435 -3.37 -24.15 -3.92
N ILE A 436 -2.68 -23.07 -4.33
CA ILE A 436 -1.23 -23.07 -4.61
C ILE A 436 -0.43 -23.49 -3.37
N ALA A 437 -0.83 -23.02 -2.19
CA ALA A 437 -0.23 -23.41 -0.91
C ALA A 437 -0.61 -24.82 -0.42
N LYS A 438 -1.32 -25.61 -1.25
CA LYS A 438 -1.79 -26.98 -0.95
C LYS A 438 -2.74 -27.06 0.25
N GLN A 439 -3.50 -26.00 0.52
CA GLN A 439 -4.49 -25.92 1.61
C GLN A 439 -5.90 -26.34 1.16
N CYS A 440 -6.00 -27.38 0.32
CA CYS A 440 -7.26 -27.81 -0.30
C CYS A 440 -8.42 -28.11 0.68
N PRO A 441 -8.19 -28.65 1.91
CA PRO A 441 -9.27 -28.84 2.88
C PRO A 441 -10.01 -27.55 3.28
N ARG A 442 -9.38 -26.37 3.13
CA ARG A 442 -10.01 -25.06 3.36
C ARG A 442 -10.72 -24.52 2.12
N VAL A 443 -10.15 -24.76 0.95
CA VAL A 443 -10.65 -24.26 -0.34
C VAL A 443 -12.02 -24.83 -0.70
N HIS A 444 -12.23 -26.15 -0.51
CA HIS A 444 -13.50 -26.79 -0.87
C HIS A 444 -14.73 -26.26 -0.12
N PRO A 445 -14.73 -26.16 1.23
CA PRO A 445 -15.90 -25.62 1.96
C PRO A 445 -16.11 -24.12 1.68
N GLU A 446 -15.02 -23.35 1.49
CA GLU A 446 -15.12 -21.95 1.11
C GLU A 446 -15.79 -21.78 -0.26
N TRP A 447 -15.35 -22.56 -1.25
CA TRP A 447 -15.96 -22.55 -2.59
C TRP A 447 -17.41 -23.00 -2.58
N ALA A 448 -17.76 -24.03 -1.80
CA ALA A 448 -19.14 -24.46 -1.63
C ALA A 448 -20.03 -23.34 -1.08
N THR A 449 -19.52 -22.59 -0.10
CA THR A 449 -20.21 -21.41 0.46
C THR A 449 -20.44 -20.34 -0.58
N VAL A 450 -19.40 -19.99 -1.36
CA VAL A 450 -19.50 -19.00 -2.45
C VAL A 450 -20.54 -19.41 -3.49
N LYS A 451 -20.59 -20.70 -3.88
CA LYS A 451 -21.60 -21.23 -4.82
C LYS A 451 -23.03 -21.07 -4.30
N VAL A 452 -23.28 -21.37 -3.02
CA VAL A 452 -24.61 -21.18 -2.41
C VAL A 452 -25.02 -19.71 -2.43
N GLN A 453 -24.10 -18.80 -2.08
CA GLN A 453 -24.37 -17.37 -2.11
C GLN A 453 -24.64 -16.83 -3.51
N LEU A 454 -23.91 -17.31 -4.53
CA LEU A 454 -24.12 -16.93 -5.92
C LEU A 454 -25.47 -17.42 -6.45
N ALA A 455 -25.85 -18.65 -6.10
CA ALA A 455 -27.15 -19.20 -6.47
C ALA A 455 -28.31 -18.40 -5.84
N ALA A 456 -28.18 -18.04 -4.56
CA ALA A 456 -29.17 -17.20 -3.88
C ALA A 456 -29.28 -15.80 -4.51
N TRP A 457 -28.15 -15.18 -4.85
CA TRP A 457 -28.11 -13.90 -5.55
C TRP A 457 -28.75 -13.98 -6.94
N ALA A 458 -28.43 -15.02 -7.72
CA ALA A 458 -28.99 -15.24 -9.05
C ALA A 458 -30.52 -15.39 -9.01
N ALA A 459 -31.03 -16.15 -8.03
CA ALA A 459 -32.47 -16.32 -7.81
C ALA A 459 -33.16 -14.99 -7.44
N ALA A 460 -32.53 -14.17 -6.60
CA ALA A 460 -33.07 -12.87 -6.20
C ALA A 460 -33.07 -11.83 -7.33
N ARG A 461 -32.11 -11.92 -8.26
CA ARG A 461 -31.95 -10.94 -9.35
C ARG A 461 -32.94 -11.14 -10.50
N ASN A 462 -33.49 -12.35 -10.70
CA ASN A 462 -34.41 -12.62 -11.80
C ASN A 462 -35.77 -13.22 -11.36
N PRO A 463 -36.54 -12.55 -10.48
CA PRO A 463 -37.81 -13.10 -9.99
C PRO A 463 -38.88 -13.16 -11.09
N GLY A 464 -38.77 -12.33 -12.13
CA GLY A 464 -39.74 -12.21 -13.23
C GLY A 464 -39.36 -12.97 -14.50
N GLY A 465 -38.22 -13.66 -14.54
CA GLY A 465 -37.76 -14.37 -15.73
C GLY A 465 -37.41 -13.46 -16.91
N ASP A 466 -36.87 -12.27 -16.65
CA ASP A 466 -36.34 -11.37 -17.68
C ASP A 466 -35.24 -12.09 -18.48
N SER A 467 -35.40 -12.13 -19.80
CA SER A 467 -34.52 -12.86 -20.71
C SER A 467 -33.12 -12.24 -20.81
N LYS A 468 -32.98 -10.93 -20.63
CA LYS A 468 -31.67 -10.26 -20.60
C LYS A 468 -30.91 -10.63 -19.33
N VAL A 469 -31.60 -10.62 -18.18
CA VAL A 469 -31.02 -11.04 -16.91
C VAL A 469 -30.66 -12.53 -16.96
N ALA A 470 -31.51 -13.37 -17.56
CA ALA A 470 -31.19 -14.79 -17.76
C ALA A 470 -29.92 -14.99 -18.58
N ALA A 471 -29.71 -14.22 -19.67
CA ALA A 471 -28.50 -14.29 -20.48
C ALA A 471 -27.24 -13.78 -19.75
N GLU A 472 -27.37 -12.82 -18.83
CA GLU A 472 -26.29 -12.39 -17.94
C GLU A 472 -25.93 -13.48 -16.92
N LEU A 473 -26.94 -14.09 -16.29
CA LEU A 473 -26.75 -15.19 -15.33
C LEU A 473 -26.12 -16.43 -15.99
N GLU A 474 -26.48 -16.75 -17.23
CA GLU A 474 -25.89 -17.87 -17.95
C GLU A 474 -24.41 -17.62 -18.28
N ARG A 475 -24.05 -16.39 -18.64
CA ARG A 475 -22.63 -15.99 -18.82
C ARG A 475 -21.86 -16.11 -17.51
N MET A 476 -22.42 -15.62 -16.40
CA MET A 476 -21.81 -15.74 -15.08
C MET A 476 -21.58 -17.21 -14.68
N LYS A 477 -22.54 -18.09 -14.99
CA LYS A 477 -22.42 -19.53 -14.74
C LYS A 477 -21.27 -20.15 -15.54
N SER A 478 -21.06 -19.74 -16.79
CA SER A 478 -19.89 -20.18 -17.58
C SER A 478 -18.57 -19.82 -16.88
N TYR A 479 -18.42 -18.59 -16.39
CA TYR A 479 -17.23 -18.18 -15.66
C TYR A 479 -17.05 -18.93 -14.34
N GLN A 480 -18.15 -19.21 -13.63
CA GLN A 480 -18.15 -20.03 -12.42
C GLN A 480 -17.62 -21.46 -12.71
N GLU A 481 -18.07 -22.08 -13.80
CA GLU A 481 -17.62 -23.42 -14.22
C GLU A 481 -16.16 -23.44 -14.64
N ASP A 482 -15.69 -22.40 -15.34
CA ASP A 482 -14.28 -22.26 -15.74
C ASP A 482 -13.36 -22.07 -14.53
N PHE A 483 -13.80 -21.27 -13.55
CA PHE A 483 -13.10 -21.13 -12.27
C PHE A 483 -13.07 -22.45 -11.49
N GLU A 484 -14.21 -23.13 -11.34
CA GLU A 484 -14.30 -24.43 -10.66
C GLU A 484 -13.38 -25.48 -11.30
N ARG A 485 -13.36 -25.54 -12.63
CA ARG A 485 -12.47 -26.44 -13.39
C ARG A 485 -11.00 -26.13 -13.12
N SER A 486 -10.63 -24.84 -13.10
CA SER A 486 -9.26 -24.41 -12.88
C SER A 486 -8.82 -24.65 -11.43
N LEU A 487 -9.72 -24.41 -10.47
CA LEU A 487 -9.50 -24.68 -9.05
C LEU A 487 -9.36 -26.19 -8.79
N GLY A 488 -10.17 -27.03 -9.44
CA GLY A 488 -10.08 -28.49 -9.36
C GLY A 488 -8.77 -29.07 -9.91
N ARG A 489 -8.08 -28.37 -10.83
CA ARG A 489 -6.73 -28.75 -11.27
C ARG A 489 -5.66 -28.49 -10.21
N LEU A 490 -5.87 -27.50 -9.33
CA LEU A 490 -4.97 -27.18 -8.21
C LEU A 490 -5.31 -28.03 -6.98
N CYS A 491 -6.59 -28.24 -6.71
CA CYS A 491 -7.13 -29.02 -5.59
C CYS A 491 -8.08 -30.10 -6.12
N PRO A 492 -7.55 -31.27 -6.53
CA PRO A 492 -8.40 -32.39 -6.92
C PRO A 492 -9.23 -32.90 -5.72
N PRO A 493 -10.45 -33.39 -5.96
CA PRO A 493 -11.38 -33.84 -4.92
C PRO A 493 -10.91 -35.08 -4.15
#